data_AF-A0A523YF35-F1
#
_entry.id   AF-A0A523YF35-F1
#
_cell.length_a   1.000
_cell.length_b   1.000
_cell.length_c   1.000
_cell.angle_alpha   90.00
_cell.angle_beta   90.00
_cell.angle_gamma   90.00
#
_symmetry.space_group_name_H-M   'P 1'
#
loop_
_entity.id
_entity.type
_entity.pdbx_description
1 polymer ?
#
loop_
_entity_poly.entity_id
_entity_poly.type
_entity_poly.pdbx_seq_one_letter_code
_entity_poly.pdbx_strand_id
1 'polypeptide(L)'
;MGNEHLTIINCPGCNTQLDSFDVVCPWCGAKVEEASRFLDETDPKAREMRTIVEGAMAYALTFIANRRGEGAQFPGAESLLARAKVALADGDYPLALELASRSGQEAEDVARRFDALIVRMGRAERKIEIANERGGDVEEALDLLDEAKNEMKNGEYRRAIKLAMRSAAKADRSRVMYDAWKVEVQDYL
;
A
#
# COMPACT_ATOMS: atom_id res chain seq x y z
N MET A 1 -41.67 -23.80 -25.03
CA MET A 1 -40.33 -24.01 -25.63
C MET A 1 -39.84 -22.64 -26.02
N GLY A 2 -39.14 -21.96 -25.10
CA GLY A 2 -38.73 -20.58 -25.28
C GLY A 2 -37.58 -20.51 -26.26
N ASN A 3 -37.69 -19.67 -27.27
CA ASN A 3 -36.59 -19.33 -28.16
C ASN A 3 -35.51 -18.63 -27.34
N GLU A 4 -34.47 -19.37 -26.94
CA GLU A 4 -33.25 -18.79 -26.44
C GLU A 4 -32.60 -18.04 -27.62
N HIS A 5 -32.56 -16.72 -27.51
CA HIS A 5 -31.85 -15.87 -28.46
C HIS A 5 -30.35 -16.16 -28.32
N LEU A 6 -29.86 -17.14 -29.08
CA LEU A 6 -28.44 -17.44 -29.20
C LEU A 6 -27.73 -16.21 -29.74
N THR A 7 -26.84 -15.65 -28.94
CA THR A 7 -26.07 -14.47 -29.34
C THR A 7 -24.91 -14.98 -30.16
N ILE A 8 -24.92 -14.73 -31.47
CA ILE A 8 -23.85 -15.19 -32.36
C ILE A 8 -22.60 -14.35 -32.13
N ILE A 9 -21.49 -14.99 -31.78
CA ILE A 9 -20.19 -14.37 -31.54
C ILE A 9 -19.23 -14.77 -32.67
N ASN A 10 -18.38 -13.87 -33.16
CA ASN A 10 -17.36 -14.24 -34.15
C ASN A 10 -16.07 -14.65 -33.46
N CYS A 11 -15.49 -15.78 -33.88
CA CYS A 11 -14.19 -16.22 -33.38
C CYS A 11 -13.08 -15.22 -33.72
N PRO A 12 -12.25 -14.77 -32.75
CA PRO A 12 -11.17 -13.83 -33.04
C PRO A 12 -10.02 -14.43 -33.88
N GLY A 13 -9.88 -15.76 -33.91
CA GLY A 13 -8.81 -16.44 -34.65
C GLY A 13 -9.13 -16.71 -36.13
N CYS A 14 -10.34 -17.17 -36.42
CA CYS A 14 -10.74 -17.58 -37.78
C CYS A 14 -12.04 -16.93 -38.28
N ASN A 15 -12.62 -16.01 -37.51
CA ASN A 15 -13.84 -15.27 -37.83
C ASN A 15 -15.08 -16.13 -38.11
N THR A 16 -15.05 -17.41 -37.72
CA THR A 16 -16.20 -18.32 -37.77
C THR A 16 -17.28 -17.86 -36.79
N GLN A 17 -18.55 -17.93 -37.19
CA GLN A 17 -19.69 -17.71 -36.31
C GLN A 17 -19.79 -18.84 -35.30
N LEU A 18 -19.82 -18.48 -34.02
CA LEU A 18 -19.88 -19.37 -32.88
C LEU A 18 -21.13 -19.07 -32.06
N ASP A 19 -21.58 -20.08 -31.33
CA ASP A 19 -22.64 -19.91 -30.35
C ASP A 19 -22.06 -19.28 -29.07
N SER A 20 -22.90 -18.61 -28.27
CA SER A 20 -22.47 -17.92 -27.04
C SER A 20 -21.91 -18.86 -25.96
N PHE A 21 -22.04 -20.17 -26.15
CA PHE A 21 -21.52 -21.21 -25.26
C PHE A 21 -20.20 -21.83 -25.74
N ASP A 22 -19.75 -21.53 -26.96
CA ASP A 22 -18.50 -22.07 -27.53
C ASP A 22 -17.27 -21.34 -26.96
N VAL A 23 -16.81 -21.79 -25.79
CA VAL A 23 -15.64 -21.23 -25.07
C VAL A 23 -14.33 -21.40 -25.86
N VAL A 24 -14.28 -22.39 -26.73
CA VAL A 24 -13.16 -22.70 -27.62
C VAL A 24 -13.72 -22.90 -29.02
N CYS A 25 -13.15 -22.18 -30.00
CA CYS A 25 -13.54 -22.34 -31.38
C CYS A 25 -13.22 -23.77 -31.87
N PRO A 26 -14.20 -24.55 -32.35
CA PRO A 26 -13.98 -25.91 -32.80
C PRO A 26 -13.13 -25.99 -34.09
N TRP A 27 -13.01 -24.89 -34.84
CA TRP A 27 -12.28 -24.85 -36.10
C TRP A 27 -10.79 -24.52 -35.94
N CYS A 28 -10.44 -23.55 -35.09
CA CYS A 28 -9.06 -23.09 -34.94
C CYS A 28 -8.47 -23.28 -33.54
N GLY A 29 -9.28 -23.71 -32.57
CA GLY A 29 -8.85 -23.89 -31.18
C GLY A 29 -8.66 -22.58 -30.40
N ALA A 30 -8.98 -21.42 -30.97
CA ALA A 30 -8.87 -20.15 -30.26
C ALA A 30 -9.89 -20.08 -29.11
N LYS A 31 -9.46 -19.63 -27.94
CA LYS A 31 -10.37 -19.27 -26.84
C LYS A 31 -11.22 -18.07 -27.22
N VAL A 32 -12.50 -18.13 -26.89
CA VAL A 32 -13.47 -17.06 -27.12
C VAL A 32 -13.76 -16.41 -25.77
N GLU A 33 -13.07 -15.31 -25.48
CA GLU A 33 -13.20 -14.66 -24.17
C GLU A 33 -14.61 -14.15 -23.89
N GLU A 34 -15.34 -13.67 -24.90
CA GLU A 34 -16.73 -13.21 -24.73
C GLU A 34 -17.67 -14.34 -24.31
N ALA A 35 -17.55 -15.53 -24.91
CA ALA A 35 -18.31 -16.72 -24.51
C ALA A 35 -17.90 -17.19 -23.10
N SER A 36 -16.61 -17.11 -22.76
CA SER A 36 -16.09 -17.46 -21.44
C SER A 36 -16.66 -16.54 -20.35
N ARG A 37 -16.64 -15.22 -20.60
CA ARG A 37 -17.21 -14.21 -19.70
C ARG A 37 -18.72 -14.35 -19.54
N PHE A 38 -19.44 -14.65 -20.61
CA PHE A 38 -20.89 -14.86 -20.55
C PHE A 38 -21.25 -16.07 -19.67
N LEU A 39 -20.49 -17.15 -19.77
CA LEU A 39 -20.63 -18.31 -18.88
C LEU A 39 -20.29 -17.97 -17.43
N ASP A 40 -19.19 -17.25 -17.19
CA ASP A 40 -18.81 -16.81 -15.84
C ASP A 40 -19.84 -15.84 -15.24
N GLU A 41 -20.47 -14.98 -16.06
CA GLU A 41 -21.53 -14.08 -15.60
C GLU A 41 -22.83 -14.81 -15.28
N THR A 42 -23.05 -16.01 -15.81
CA THR A 42 -24.25 -16.83 -15.56
C THR A 42 -24.03 -17.89 -14.48
N ASP A 43 -22.79 -18.28 -14.18
CA ASP A 43 -22.44 -19.18 -13.09
C ASP A 43 -22.62 -18.51 -11.70
N PRO A 44 -23.52 -19.03 -10.83
CA PRO A 44 -23.70 -18.54 -9.46
C PRO A 44 -22.40 -18.49 -8.65
N LYS A 45 -21.48 -19.44 -8.84
CA LYS A 45 -20.20 -19.49 -8.12
C LYS A 45 -19.25 -18.37 -8.56
N ALA A 46 -19.19 -18.10 -9.87
CA ALA A 46 -18.36 -17.01 -10.39
C ALA A 46 -18.89 -15.64 -9.92
N ARG A 47 -20.22 -15.47 -9.82
CA ARG A 47 -20.82 -14.28 -9.18
C ARG A 47 -20.43 -14.14 -7.72
N GLU A 48 -20.54 -15.22 -6.95
CA GLU A 48 -20.13 -15.24 -5.53
C GLU A 48 -18.65 -14.85 -5.40
N MET A 49 -17.76 -15.48 -6.17
CA MET A 49 -16.34 -15.16 -6.18
C MET A 49 -16.06 -13.70 -6.56
N ARG A 50 -16.75 -13.16 -7.57
CA ARG A 50 -16.64 -11.75 -7.97
C ARG A 50 -16.96 -10.83 -6.79
N THR A 51 -18.07 -11.08 -6.09
CA THR A 51 -18.46 -10.24 -4.93
C THR A 51 -17.45 -10.30 -3.78
N ILE A 52 -16.84 -11.46 -3.53
CA ILE A 52 -15.78 -11.61 -2.51
C ILE A 52 -14.54 -10.79 -2.91
N VAL A 53 -14.11 -10.90 -4.17
CA VAL A 53 -12.95 -10.15 -4.69
C VAL A 53 -13.20 -8.65 -4.63
N GLU A 54 -14.36 -8.19 -5.10
CA GLU A 54 -14.76 -6.78 -5.05
C GLU A 54 -14.78 -6.25 -3.61
N GLY A 55 -15.26 -7.05 -2.66
CA GLY A 55 -15.22 -6.72 -1.23
C GLY A 55 -13.78 -6.54 -0.72
N ALA A 56 -12.88 -7.47 -1.03
CA ALA A 56 -11.47 -7.38 -0.64
C ALA A 56 -10.77 -6.15 -1.26
N MET A 57 -11.06 -5.85 -2.53
CA MET A 57 -10.53 -4.68 -3.22
C MET A 57 -11.08 -3.37 -2.66
N ALA A 58 -12.38 -3.33 -2.34
CA ALA A 58 -13.03 -2.18 -1.72
C ALA A 58 -12.43 -1.89 -0.33
N TYR A 59 -12.20 -2.93 0.46
CA TYR A 59 -11.49 -2.80 1.74
C TYR A 59 -10.10 -2.18 1.55
N ALA A 60 -9.26 -2.76 0.68
CA ALA A 60 -7.91 -2.25 0.46
C ALA A 60 -7.92 -0.81 -0.08
N LEU A 61 -8.81 -0.49 -1.01
CA LEU A 61 -8.93 0.86 -1.58
C LEU A 61 -9.36 1.90 -0.55
N THR A 62 -10.39 1.61 0.26
CA THR A 62 -10.86 2.52 1.30
C THR A 62 -9.82 2.70 2.40
N PHE A 63 -9.14 1.64 2.80
CA PHE A 63 -8.04 1.70 3.76
C PHE A 63 -6.90 2.60 3.27
N ILE A 64 -6.42 2.38 2.03
CA ILE A 64 -5.37 3.19 1.41
C ILE A 64 -5.80 4.66 1.31
N ALA A 65 -7.03 4.93 0.87
CA ALA A 65 -7.54 6.30 0.71
C ALA A 65 -7.58 7.05 2.04
N ASN A 66 -8.09 6.42 3.11
CA ASN A 66 -8.16 7.02 4.44
C ASN A 66 -6.75 7.36 4.96
N ARG A 67 -5.82 6.40 4.89
CA ARG A 67 -4.46 6.59 5.37
C ARG A 67 -3.64 7.56 4.52
N ARG A 68 -3.93 7.65 3.23
CA ARG A 68 -3.35 8.67 2.35
C ARG A 68 -3.77 10.08 2.77
N GLY A 69 -5.00 10.26 3.24
CA GLY A 69 -5.47 11.52 3.82
C GLY A 69 -4.62 11.99 5.01
N GLU A 70 -3.98 11.06 5.72
CA GLU A 70 -3.05 11.33 6.82
C GLU A 70 -1.60 11.59 6.36
N GLY A 71 -1.31 11.43 5.06
CA GLY A 71 0.02 11.61 4.46
C GLY A 71 0.82 10.31 4.21
N ALA A 72 0.22 9.13 4.44
CA ALA A 72 0.87 7.86 4.13
C ALA A 72 0.83 7.52 2.62
N GLN A 73 1.80 6.73 2.17
CA GLN A 73 2.07 6.36 0.78
C GLN A 73 2.13 4.85 0.66
N PHE A 74 1.49 4.29 -0.38
CA PHE A 74 1.25 2.86 -0.52
C PHE A 74 1.60 2.29 -1.92
N PRO A 75 2.75 2.63 -2.52
CA PRO A 75 3.02 2.31 -3.93
C PRO A 75 2.95 0.80 -4.23
N GLY A 76 3.42 -0.05 -3.32
CA GLY A 76 3.36 -1.51 -3.48
C GLY A 76 1.93 -2.07 -3.39
N ALA A 77 1.17 -1.66 -2.38
CA ALA A 77 -0.23 -2.06 -2.25
C ALA A 77 -1.09 -1.57 -3.43
N GLU A 78 -0.87 -0.35 -3.91
CA GLU A 78 -1.58 0.17 -5.09
C GLU A 78 -1.28 -0.61 -6.37
N SER A 79 -0.01 -0.99 -6.56
CA SER A 79 0.40 -1.86 -7.66
C SER A 79 -0.28 -3.22 -7.58
N LEU A 80 -0.40 -3.82 -6.38
CA LEU A 80 -1.14 -5.06 -6.18
C LEU A 80 -2.63 -4.89 -6.49
N LEU A 81 -3.25 -3.81 -6.04
CA LEU A 81 -4.65 -3.51 -6.31
C LEU A 81 -4.92 -3.31 -7.81
N ALA A 82 -4.01 -2.63 -8.52
CA ALA A 82 -4.10 -2.46 -9.97
C ALA A 82 -4.05 -3.81 -10.70
N ARG A 83 -3.16 -4.71 -10.28
CA ARG A 83 -3.08 -6.07 -10.84
C ARG A 83 -4.31 -6.91 -10.49
N ALA A 84 -4.87 -6.75 -9.28
CA ALA A 84 -6.12 -7.41 -8.88
C ALA A 84 -7.29 -6.99 -9.78
N LYS A 85 -7.37 -5.70 -10.16
CA LYS A 85 -8.37 -5.20 -11.12
C LYS A 85 -8.26 -5.87 -12.49
N VAL A 86 -7.04 -6.05 -12.99
CA VAL A 86 -6.79 -6.73 -14.26
C VAL A 86 -7.22 -8.20 -14.18
N ALA A 87 -6.75 -8.93 -13.15
CA ALA A 87 -7.13 -10.33 -12.96
C ALA A 87 -8.64 -10.54 -12.81
N LEU A 88 -9.33 -9.61 -12.13
CA LEU A 88 -10.79 -9.63 -12.01
C LEU A 88 -11.49 -9.45 -13.37
N ALA A 89 -10.99 -8.53 -14.20
CA ALA A 89 -11.51 -8.28 -15.54
C ALA A 89 -11.29 -9.49 -16.48
N ASP A 90 -10.19 -10.22 -16.28
CA ASP A 90 -9.85 -11.43 -17.01
C ASP A 90 -10.62 -12.67 -16.52
N GLY A 91 -11.43 -12.55 -15.46
CA GLY A 91 -12.18 -13.66 -14.86
C GLY A 91 -11.34 -14.58 -13.97
N ASP A 92 -10.07 -14.25 -13.73
CA ASP A 92 -9.19 -15.00 -12.81
C ASP A 92 -9.46 -14.61 -11.36
N TYR A 93 -10.61 -15.05 -10.84
CA TYR A 93 -11.04 -14.74 -9.48
C TYR A 93 -10.07 -15.21 -8.39
N PRO A 94 -9.45 -16.41 -8.46
CA PRO A 94 -8.45 -16.84 -7.48
C PRO A 94 -7.25 -15.89 -7.41
N LEU A 95 -6.68 -15.50 -8.56
CA LEU A 95 -5.56 -14.57 -8.61
C LEU A 95 -5.97 -13.17 -8.14
N ALA A 96 -7.14 -12.70 -8.57
CA ALA A 96 -7.66 -11.41 -8.17
C ALA A 96 -7.86 -11.32 -6.65
N LEU A 97 -8.38 -12.38 -6.02
CA LEU A 97 -8.56 -12.45 -4.57
C LEU A 97 -7.21 -12.45 -3.84
N GLU A 98 -6.23 -13.22 -4.32
CA GLU A 98 -4.90 -13.25 -3.73
C GLU A 98 -4.26 -11.85 -3.75
N LEU A 99 -4.26 -11.20 -4.92
CA LEU A 99 -3.68 -9.88 -5.11
C LEU A 99 -4.39 -8.81 -4.27
N ALA A 100 -5.73 -8.83 -4.21
CA ALA A 100 -6.51 -7.91 -3.39
C ALA A 100 -6.24 -8.10 -1.90
N SER A 101 -6.19 -9.35 -1.43
CA SER A 101 -5.89 -9.66 -0.03
C SER A 101 -4.48 -9.23 0.36
N ARG A 102 -3.49 -9.50 -0.51
CA ARG A 102 -2.11 -9.05 -0.31
C ARG A 102 -1.99 -7.54 -0.31
N SER A 103 -2.73 -6.85 -1.19
CA SER A 103 -2.81 -5.38 -1.18
C SER A 103 -3.29 -4.85 0.18
N GLY A 104 -4.34 -5.44 0.75
CA GLY A 104 -4.85 -5.04 2.07
C GLY A 104 -3.81 -5.27 3.17
N GLN A 105 -3.20 -6.45 3.22
CA GLN A 105 -2.17 -6.79 4.20
C GLN A 105 -0.95 -5.87 4.11
N GLU A 106 -0.48 -5.59 2.89
CA GLU A 106 0.65 -4.69 2.67
C GLU A 106 0.31 -3.25 3.09
N ALA A 107 -0.90 -2.78 2.80
CA ALA A 107 -1.36 -1.47 3.22
C ALA A 107 -1.38 -1.36 4.76
N GLU A 108 -1.93 -2.33 5.47
CA GLU A 108 -1.90 -2.36 6.94
C GLU A 108 -0.48 -2.34 7.50
N ASP A 109 0.42 -3.09 6.88
CA ASP A 109 1.83 -3.17 7.24
C ASP A 109 2.56 -1.83 7.09
N VAL A 110 2.31 -1.14 5.99
CA VAL A 110 2.84 0.20 5.72
C VAL A 110 2.25 1.21 6.70
N ALA A 111 0.95 1.13 6.95
CA ALA A 111 0.24 2.01 7.87
C ALA A 111 0.78 1.88 9.31
N ARG A 112 1.05 0.66 9.79
CA ARG A 112 1.73 0.42 11.08
C ARG A 112 3.11 1.09 11.15
N ARG A 113 3.87 1.09 10.05
CA ARG A 113 5.19 1.74 9.98
C ARG A 113 5.07 3.25 9.97
N PHE A 114 4.08 3.79 9.28
CA PHE A 114 3.76 5.21 9.29
C PHE A 114 3.40 5.69 10.70
N ASP A 115 2.51 4.99 11.40
CA ASP A 115 2.12 5.34 12.79
C ASP A 115 3.34 5.33 13.72
N ALA A 116 4.18 4.29 13.60
CA ALA A 116 5.42 4.20 14.36
C ALA A 116 6.36 5.36 14.05
N LEU A 117 6.47 5.79 12.79
CA LEU A 117 7.29 6.93 12.40
C LEU A 117 6.80 8.23 13.03
N ILE A 118 5.51 8.53 12.98
CA ILE A 118 4.93 9.75 13.56
C ILE A 118 5.27 9.86 15.06
N VAL A 119 5.11 8.75 15.80
CA VAL A 119 5.47 8.70 17.23
C VAL A 119 6.97 8.97 17.45
N ARG A 120 7.85 8.46 16.58
CA ARG A 120 9.30 8.64 16.71
C ARG A 120 9.74 10.05 16.33
N MET A 121 9.16 10.65 15.30
CA MET A 121 9.42 12.04 14.92
C MET A 121 8.99 12.98 16.04
N GLY A 122 7.78 12.82 16.58
CA GLY A 122 7.34 13.65 17.72
C GLY A 122 8.21 13.47 18.98
N ARG A 123 8.80 12.29 19.20
CA ARG A 123 9.79 12.08 20.27
C ARG A 123 11.11 12.79 19.98
N ALA A 124 11.58 12.78 18.73
CA ALA A 124 12.79 13.47 18.32
C ALA A 124 12.63 14.99 18.49
N GLU A 125 11.52 15.56 18.01
CA GLU A 125 11.16 16.97 18.15
C GLU A 125 11.21 17.41 19.62
N ARG A 126 10.50 16.72 20.51
CA ARG A 126 10.54 17.03 21.95
C ARG A 126 11.94 16.97 22.55
N LYS A 127 12.77 16.01 22.13
CA LYS A 127 14.13 15.91 22.66
C LYS A 127 15.03 17.04 22.15
N ILE A 128 14.86 17.44 20.89
CA ILE A 128 15.55 18.58 20.30
C ILE A 128 15.17 19.86 21.05
N GLU A 129 13.88 20.09 21.28
CA GLU A 129 13.38 21.25 22.03
C GLU A 129 14.03 21.34 23.42
N ILE A 130 13.96 20.26 24.21
CA ILE A 130 14.55 20.22 25.56
C ILE A 130 16.07 20.43 25.52
N ALA A 131 16.77 19.83 24.54
CA ALA A 131 18.22 20.00 24.41
C ALA A 131 18.59 21.45 24.08
N ASN A 132 17.85 22.08 23.17
CA ASN A 132 18.05 23.46 22.75
C ASN A 132 17.75 24.45 23.88
N GLU A 133 16.65 24.27 24.62
CA GLU A 133 16.30 25.07 25.81
C GLU A 133 17.39 25.03 26.89
N ARG A 134 18.09 23.90 26.99
CA ARG A 134 19.20 23.73 27.93
C ARG A 134 20.51 24.28 27.40
N GLY A 135 20.60 24.73 26.14
CA GLY A 135 21.82 25.25 25.54
C GLY A 135 22.70 24.19 24.88
N GLY A 136 22.20 22.97 24.69
CA GLY A 136 22.87 21.95 23.90
C GLY A 136 22.83 22.27 22.41
N ASP A 137 23.88 21.90 21.67
CA ASP A 137 23.92 21.96 20.21
C ASP A 137 23.00 20.90 19.58
N VAL A 138 22.03 21.35 18.80
CA VAL A 138 21.01 20.49 18.17
C VAL A 138 21.08 20.46 16.64
N GLU A 139 22.08 21.07 16.01
CA GLU A 139 22.16 21.21 14.54
C GLU A 139 22.05 19.85 13.84
N GLU A 140 22.93 18.90 14.16
CA GLU A 140 22.90 17.56 13.55
C GLU A 140 21.59 16.79 13.88
N ALA A 141 20.97 17.05 15.04
CA ALA A 141 19.71 16.41 15.37
C ALA A 141 18.55 16.94 14.51
N LEU A 142 18.56 18.22 14.17
CA LEU A 142 17.60 18.85 13.26
C LEU A 142 17.78 18.32 11.84
N ASP A 143 19.01 18.26 11.33
CA ASP A 143 19.32 17.73 9.99
C ASP A 143 18.80 16.29 9.82
N LEU A 144 19.09 15.43 10.79
CA LEU A 144 18.62 14.04 10.79
C LEU A 144 17.08 13.94 10.83
N LEU A 145 16.40 14.87 11.51
CA LEU A 145 14.95 14.90 11.56
C LEU A 145 14.35 15.38 10.22
N ASP A 146 14.99 16.34 9.56
CA ASP A 146 14.55 16.82 8.25
C ASP A 146 14.79 15.79 7.16
N GLU A 147 15.91 15.06 7.21
CA GLU A 147 16.10 13.86 6.37
C GLU A 147 14.99 12.82 6.61
N ALA A 148 14.59 12.59 7.88
CA ALA A 148 13.50 11.67 8.18
C ALA A 148 12.16 12.13 7.56
N LYS A 149 11.87 13.44 7.58
CA LYS A 149 10.68 14.02 6.92
C LYS A 149 10.73 13.84 5.40
N ASN A 150 11.90 13.95 4.80
CA ASN A 150 12.07 13.74 3.35
C ASN A 150 11.86 12.27 2.98
N GLU A 151 12.44 11.33 3.72
CA GLU A 151 12.22 9.90 3.51
C GLU A 151 10.75 9.50 3.75
N MET A 152 10.06 10.14 4.70
CA MET A 152 8.62 9.96 4.91
C MET A 152 7.80 10.31 3.65
N LYS A 153 8.12 11.45 3.01
CA LYS A 153 7.45 11.89 1.78
C LYS A 153 7.67 10.92 0.62
N ASN A 154 8.83 10.26 0.60
CA ASN A 154 9.17 9.25 -0.40
C ASN A 154 8.56 7.86 -0.10
N GLY A 155 7.86 7.68 1.01
CA GLY A 155 7.30 6.39 1.43
C GLY A 155 8.32 5.44 2.08
N GLU A 156 9.55 5.92 2.35
CA GLU A 156 10.66 5.13 2.89
C GLU A 156 10.62 5.07 4.43
N TYR A 157 9.49 4.60 4.98
CA TYR A 157 9.20 4.65 6.42
C TYR A 157 10.25 3.95 7.29
N ARG A 158 10.84 2.85 6.82
CA ARG A 158 11.90 2.15 7.57
C ARG A 158 13.16 2.99 7.72
N ARG A 159 13.55 3.74 6.67
CA ARG A 159 14.70 4.65 6.73
C ARG A 159 14.37 5.86 7.60
N ALA A 160 13.20 6.46 7.39
CA ALA A 160 12.73 7.59 8.19
C ALA A 160 12.70 7.27 9.70
N ILE A 161 12.24 6.08 10.10
CA ILE A 161 12.25 5.66 11.52
C ILE A 161 13.67 5.64 12.09
N LYS A 162 14.64 5.11 11.34
CA LYS A 162 16.04 5.05 11.79
C LYS A 162 16.63 6.46 11.94
N LEU A 163 16.34 7.36 11.01
CA LEU A 163 16.76 8.75 11.06
C LEU A 163 16.15 9.49 12.25
N ALA A 164 14.84 9.37 12.47
CA ALA A 164 14.15 9.97 13.62
C ALA A 164 14.71 9.44 14.97
N MET A 165 15.03 8.14 15.05
CA MET A 165 15.69 7.58 16.24
C MET A 165 17.10 8.14 16.47
N ARG A 166 17.89 8.30 15.40
CA ARG A 166 19.24 8.87 15.48
C ARG A 166 19.19 10.34 15.89
N SER A 167 18.29 11.11 15.32
CA SER A 167 18.00 12.50 15.71
C SER A 167 17.69 12.59 17.21
N ALA A 168 16.73 11.78 17.69
CA ALA A 168 16.37 11.74 19.10
C ALA A 168 17.55 11.36 20.03
N ALA A 169 18.42 10.45 19.59
CA ALA A 169 19.61 10.05 20.35
C ALA A 169 20.68 11.15 20.35
N LYS A 170 20.86 11.87 19.24
CA LYS A 170 21.81 12.98 19.11
C LYS A 170 21.42 14.14 20.01
N ALA A 171 20.14 14.55 19.99
CA ALA A 171 19.62 15.60 20.86
C ALA A 171 19.82 15.27 22.35
N ASP A 172 19.51 14.02 22.76
CA ASP A 172 19.68 13.61 24.16
C ASP A 172 21.15 13.63 24.61
N ARG A 173 22.07 13.19 23.74
CA ARG A 173 23.51 13.25 24.02
C ARG A 173 23.98 14.69 24.18
N SER A 174 23.56 15.58 23.30
CA SER A 174 23.91 17.00 23.37
C SER A 174 23.45 17.62 24.69
N ARG A 175 22.19 17.36 25.07
CA ARG A 175 21.63 17.77 26.36
C ARG A 175 22.47 17.27 27.55
N VAL A 176 22.78 15.97 27.58
CA VAL A 176 23.52 15.36 28.69
C VAL A 176 24.94 15.93 28.79
N MET A 177 25.61 16.13 27.65
CA MET A 177 26.96 16.72 27.62
C MET A 177 26.96 18.14 28.18
N TYR A 178 25.97 18.96 27.78
CA TYR A 178 25.85 20.32 28.28
C TYR A 178 25.51 20.35 29.79
N ASP A 179 24.56 19.52 30.23
CA ASP A 179 24.19 19.41 31.64
C ASP A 179 25.41 19.03 32.51
N ALA A 180 26.24 18.08 32.04
CA ALA A 180 27.46 17.66 32.74
C ALA A 180 28.52 18.78 32.80
N TRP A 181 28.78 19.44 31.66
CA TRP A 181 29.71 20.57 31.61
C TRP A 181 29.30 21.69 32.56
N LYS A 182 28.00 22.00 32.64
CA LYS A 182 27.48 23.03 33.54
C LYS A 182 27.73 22.69 35.02
N VAL A 183 27.56 21.43 35.42
CA VAL A 183 27.85 20.98 36.79
C VAL A 183 29.34 21.12 37.10
N GLU A 184 30.21 20.63 36.19
CA GLU A 184 31.66 20.73 36.38
C GLU A 184 32.11 22.18 36.56
N VAL A 185 31.65 23.11 35.71
CA VAL A 185 32.01 24.53 35.82
C VAL A 185 31.51 25.15 37.13
N GLN A 186 30.33 24.75 37.61
CA GLN A 186 29.75 25.28 38.85
C GLN A 186 30.50 24.80 40.10
N ASP A 187 31.17 23.65 40.06
CA ASP A 187 32.02 23.16 41.17
C ASP A 187 33.35 23.94 41.30
N TYR A 188 33.74 24.73 40.28
CA TYR A 188 34.97 25.54 40.29
C TYR A 188 34.76 27.04 40.58
N LEU A 189 33.52 27.49 40.80
CA LEU A 189 33.16 28.90 41.09
C LEU A 189 32.69 29.07 42.53
#